data_AF-A0A126NVD9-F1
#
_entry.id   AF-A0A126NVD9-F1
#
_cell.length_a   1.000
_cell.length_b   1.000
_cell.length_c   1.000
_cell.angle_alpha   90.00
_cell.angle_beta   90.00
_cell.angle_gamma   90.00
#
_symmetry.space_group_name_H-M   'P 1'
#
loop_
_entity.id
_entity.type
_entity.pdbx_description
1 polymer ?
#
loop_
_entity_poly.entity_id
_entity_poly.type
_entity_poly.pdbx_seq_one_letter_code
_entity_poly.pdbx_strand_id
1 'polypeptide(L)'
;MTAIWSMGVPQVRKDVSDVVEVTDGTMLARARYRPAGQIWETAAWVHEDGKVALMWRPTHWRTAPPIPKPPAPSDLVFEID
;
A
#
# COMPACT_ATOMS: atom_id res chain seq x y z
N MET A 1 16.31 5.07 -8.02
CA MET A 1 16.00 3.62 -7.94
C MET A 1 14.77 3.38 -8.78
N THR A 2 14.89 2.67 -9.90
CA THR A 2 13.77 2.37 -10.80
C THR A 2 12.89 1.34 -10.11
N ALA A 3 11.66 1.71 -9.73
CA ALA A 3 10.75 0.77 -9.08
C ALA A 3 10.32 -0.31 -10.10
N ILE A 4 10.74 -1.55 -9.87
CA ILE A 4 10.50 -2.68 -10.78
C ILE A 4 9.10 -3.23 -10.52
N TRP A 5 8.26 -3.22 -11.55
CA TRP A 5 6.98 -3.93 -11.54
C TRP A 5 7.21 -5.43 -11.74
N SER A 6 6.59 -6.23 -10.89
CA SER A 6 6.57 -7.69 -11.00
C SER A 6 5.21 -8.15 -11.48
N MET A 7 5.17 -9.11 -12.41
CA MET A 7 3.93 -9.76 -12.82
C MET A 7 3.53 -10.80 -11.76
N GLY A 8 2.28 -10.74 -11.33
CA GLY A 8 1.73 -11.64 -10.32
C GLY A 8 1.90 -11.16 -8.87
N VAL A 9 1.14 -11.80 -7.98
CA VAL A 9 1.00 -11.41 -6.58
C VAL A 9 2.34 -11.61 -5.84
N PRO A 10 2.86 -10.58 -5.12
CA PRO A 10 4.11 -10.70 -4.40
C PRO A 10 3.97 -11.69 -3.25
N GLN A 11 5.09 -12.35 -2.90
CA GLN A 11 5.16 -13.22 -1.73
C GLN A 11 4.89 -12.39 -0.47
N VAL A 12 3.77 -12.70 0.19
CA VAL A 12 3.38 -11.97 1.39
C VAL A 12 4.14 -12.51 2.59
N ARG A 13 4.95 -11.66 3.22
CA ARG A 13 5.52 -11.95 4.53
C ARG A 13 4.49 -11.58 5.59
N LYS A 14 4.09 -12.55 6.42
CA LYS A 14 3.07 -12.35 7.48
C LYS A 14 3.43 -11.21 8.45
N ASP A 15 4.70 -10.91 8.59
CA ASP A 15 5.23 -9.91 9.54
C ASP A 15 5.45 -8.52 8.92
N VAL A 16 5.27 -8.37 7.61
CA VAL A 16 5.47 -7.09 6.94
C VAL A 16 4.17 -6.67 6.26
N SER A 17 3.47 -5.73 6.88
CA SER A 17 2.30 -5.05 6.30
C SER A 17 2.76 -4.05 5.23
N ASP A 18 3.57 -4.49 4.27
CA ASP A 18 4.03 -3.63 3.19
C ASP A 18 2.84 -3.20 2.34
N VAL A 19 2.70 -1.90 2.17
CA VAL A 19 1.80 -1.33 1.17
C VAL A 19 2.45 -1.59 -0.19
N VAL A 20 1.67 -2.15 -1.11
CA VAL A 20 2.06 -2.40 -2.49
C VAL A 20 1.26 -1.49 -3.41
N GLU A 21 1.88 -1.05 -4.49
CA GLU A 21 1.16 -0.47 -5.62
C GLU A 21 0.83 -1.58 -6.60
N VAL A 22 -0.40 -1.56 -7.09
CA VAL A 22 -0.97 -2.58 -7.96
C VAL A 22 -1.59 -1.91 -9.16
N THR A 23 -1.38 -2.49 -10.34
CA THR A 23 -1.98 -1.99 -11.59
C THR A 23 -2.42 -3.12 -12.49
N ASP A 24 -3.50 -2.87 -13.24
CA ASP A 24 -3.96 -3.72 -14.34
C ASP A 24 -3.41 -3.24 -15.70
N GLY A 25 -2.83 -2.03 -15.74
CA GLY A 25 -2.44 -1.32 -16.97
C GLY A 25 -3.34 -0.12 -17.24
N THR A 26 -4.60 -0.16 -16.77
CA THR A 26 -5.54 0.97 -16.84
C THR A 26 -5.71 1.66 -15.49
N MET A 27 -5.77 0.88 -14.41
CA MET A 27 -6.05 1.37 -13.04
C MET A 27 -4.82 1.17 -12.17
N LEU A 28 -4.48 2.19 -11.38
CA LEU A 28 -3.43 2.13 -10.37
C LEU A 28 -4.05 2.30 -8.99
N ALA A 29 -3.76 1.40 -8.05
CA ALA A 29 -4.16 1.53 -6.65
C ALA A 29 -3.05 1.13 -5.70
N ARG A 30 -3.21 1.52 -4.43
CA ARG A 30 -2.38 1.04 -3.33
C ARG A 30 -3.17 0.03 -2.52
N ALA A 31 -2.56 -1.12 -2.29
CA ALA A 31 -3.15 -2.23 -1.57
C ALA A 31 -2.22 -2.69 -0.45
N ARG A 32 -2.78 -3.36 0.55
CA ARG A 32 -2.03 -4.05 1.59
C ARG A 32 -2.60 -5.44 1.79
N TYR A 33 -1.75 -6.39 2.09
CA TYR A 33 -2.22 -7.74 2.37
C TYR A 33 -2.83 -7.79 3.76
N ARG A 34 -4.00 -8.40 3.85
CA ARG A 34 -4.66 -8.68 5.12
C ARG A 34 -4.83 -10.20 5.26
N PRO A 35 -4.23 -10.83 6.29
CA PRO A 35 -4.48 -12.24 6.56
C PRO A 35 -5.94 -12.48 6.97
N ALA A 36 -6.45 -13.68 6.71
CA ALA A 36 -7.74 -14.13 7.24
C ALA A 36 -7.71 -14.03 8.77
N GLY A 37 -8.79 -13.54 9.38
CA GLY A 37 -8.85 -13.28 10.82
C GLY A 37 -10.23 -12.79 11.27
N GLN A 38 -10.33 -12.25 12.50
CA GLN A 38 -11.61 -11.95 13.17
C GLN A 38 -12.63 -11.11 12.37
N ILE A 39 -12.18 -10.26 11.44
CA ILE A 39 -13.06 -9.36 10.67
C ILE A 39 -13.27 -9.86 9.22
N TRP A 40 -12.38 -10.71 8.70
CA TRP A 40 -12.40 -11.16 7.31
C TRP A 40 -12.23 -12.68 7.24
N GLU A 41 -13.21 -13.36 6.67
CA GLU A 41 -13.24 -14.83 6.54
C GLU A 41 -12.08 -15.39 5.70
N THR A 42 -11.58 -14.59 4.75
CA THR A 42 -10.52 -14.98 3.83
C THR A 42 -9.40 -13.95 3.80
N ALA A 43 -8.17 -14.41 3.57
CA ALA A 43 -7.05 -13.53 3.32
C ALA A 43 -7.27 -12.80 1.99
N ALA A 44 -7.08 -11.49 1.98
CA ALA A 44 -7.39 -10.66 0.83
C ALA A 44 -6.44 -9.45 0.75
N TRP A 45 -6.25 -8.97 -0.47
CA TRP A 45 -5.70 -7.64 -0.70
C TRP A 45 -6.80 -6.62 -0.50
N VAL A 46 -6.55 -5.65 0.36
CA VAL A 46 -7.44 -4.53 0.63
C VAL A 46 -6.76 -3.24 0.19
N HIS A 47 -7.52 -2.19 -0.07
CA HIS A 47 -6.96 -0.85 -0.29
C HIS A 47 -6.07 -0.43 0.89
N GLU A 48 -5.18 0.54 0.69
CA GLU A 48 -4.28 1.05 1.73
C GLU A 48 -5.01 1.41 3.05
N ASP A 49 -6.23 1.94 2.94
CA ASP A 49 -7.11 2.27 4.07
C ASP A 49 -7.56 1.04 4.89
N GLY A 50 -7.48 -0.14 4.28
CA GLY A 50 -7.87 -1.43 4.83
C GLY A 50 -9.35 -1.61 5.13
N LYS A 51 -10.21 -0.73 4.62
CA LYS A 51 -11.67 -0.83 4.80
C LYS A 51 -12.32 -1.57 3.64
N VAL A 52 -11.78 -1.41 2.44
CA VAL A 52 -12.37 -1.94 1.21
C VAL A 52 -11.46 -3.00 0.59
N ALA A 53 -12.03 -4.13 0.22
CA ALA A 53 -11.31 -5.16 -0.55
C ALA A 53 -10.98 -4.65 -1.95
N LEU A 54 -9.87 -5.12 -2.51
CA LEU A 54 -9.54 -4.83 -3.90
C LEU A 54 -10.49 -5.64 -4.80
N MET A 55 -11.53 -4.98 -5.32
CA MET A 55 -12.62 -5.64 -6.08
C MET A 55 -12.26 -5.99 -7.53
N TRP A 56 -10.99 -5.86 -7.92
CA TRP A 56 -10.48 -6.11 -9.26
C TRP A 56 -9.18 -6.92 -9.20
N ARG A 57 -8.74 -7.47 -10.33
CA ARG A 57 -7.57 -8.36 -10.41
C ARG A 57 -6.36 -7.62 -10.98
N PRO A 58 -5.37 -7.24 -10.16
CA PRO A 58 -4.18 -6.59 -10.68
C PRO A 58 -3.24 -7.56 -11.38
N THR A 59 -2.63 -7.11 -12.46
CA THR A 59 -1.66 -7.87 -13.25
C THR A 59 -0.24 -7.59 -12.81
N HIS A 60 0.05 -6.36 -12.38
CA HIS A 60 1.37 -5.90 -11.98
C HIS A 60 1.37 -5.39 -10.55
N TRP A 61 2.45 -5.70 -9.84
CA TRP A 61 2.63 -5.43 -8.42
C TRP A 61 4.02 -4.85 -8.16
N ARG A 62 4.12 -3.89 -7.24
CA ARG A 62 5.40 -3.40 -6.74
C ARG A 62 5.28 -2.97 -5.28
N THR A 63 6.38 -2.98 -4.55
CA THR A 63 6.42 -2.37 -3.22
C THR A 63 6.22 -0.86 -3.34
N ALA A 64 5.25 -0.31 -2.60
CA ALA A 64 5.02 1.12 -2.62
C ALA A 64 6.13 1.80 -1.80
N PRO A 65 6.73 2.88 -2.29
CA PRO A 65 7.62 3.68 -1.47
C PRO A 65 6.83 4.26 -0.27
N PRO A 66 7.48 4.44 0.89
CA PRO A 66 6.85 5.13 2.01
C PRO A 66 6.38 6.51 1.54
N ILE A 67 5.15 6.87 1.91
CA ILE A 67 4.65 8.23 1.64
C ILE A 67 5.58 9.19 2.37
N PRO A 68 6.17 10.20 1.70
CA PRO A 68 6.88 11.25 2.39
C PRO A 68 5.91 11.87 3.39
N LYS A 69 6.15 11.66 4.68
CA LYS A 69 5.38 12.35 5.72
C LYS A 69 5.61 13.84 5.47
N PRO A 70 4.56 14.67 5.30
CA PRO A 70 4.78 16.11 5.26
C PRO A 70 5.56 16.50 6.53
N PRO A 71 6.51 17.44 6.44
CA PRO A 71 7.22 17.90 7.63
C PRO A 71 6.19 18.26 8.69
N ALA A 72 6.42 17.80 9.92
CA ALA A 72 5.50 18.07 11.01
C ALA A 72 5.30 19.60 11.09
N PRO A 73 4.08 20.10 11.34
CA PRO A 73 3.82 21.53 11.45
C PRO A 73 4.58 22.23 12.60
N SER A 74 5.42 21.51 13.35
CA SER A 74 6.25 22.02 14.44
C SER A 74 7.59 22.63 14.00
N ASP A 75 7.96 22.57 12.72
CA ASP A 75 9.15 23.26 12.18
C ASP A 75 8.86 24.69 11.68
N LEU A 76 7.63 25.18 11.86
CA LEU A 76 7.32 26.62 11.72
C LEU A 76 7.50 27.30 13.08
N VAL A 77 8.73 27.33 13.58
CA VAL A 77 9.12 28.35 14.55
C VAL A 77 9.06 29.67 13.78
N PHE A 78 7.95 30.39 13.93
CA PHE A 78 7.95 31.82 13.67
C PHE A 78 8.92 32.44 14.69
N GLU A 79 10.17 32.62 14.27
CA GLU A 79 11.07 33.58 14.90
C GLU A 79 10.45 34.95 14.61
N ILE A 80 9.70 35.45 15.59
CA ILE A 80 9.22 36.83 15.63
C ILE A 80 10.36 37.60 16.30
N ASP A 81 11.13 38.35 15.49
CA ASP A 81 11.92 39.49 15.94
C ASP A 81 11.03 40.74 15.96
#